data_AF-A0A2V9CET6-F1
#
_entry.id   AF-A0A2V9CET6-F1
#
_cell.length_a   1.000
_cell.length_b   1.000
_cell.length_c   1.000
_cell.angle_alpha   90.00
_cell.angle_beta   90.00
_cell.angle_gamma   90.00
#
_symmetry.space_group_name_H-M   'P 1'
#
loop_
_entity.id
_entity.type
_entity.pdbx_description
1 polymer ?
#
loop_
_entity_poly.entity_id
_entity_poly.type
_entity_poly.pdbx_seq_one_letter_code
_entity_poly.pdbx_strand_id
1 'polypeptide(L)'
;MNLKPVAFFALLLGVLASSSPEKKDGWANANDPWKTCDPFGVPRSAVNEIRGISFAPLPNKIVVLHQYNRVWREVWMDGRALPKNVGMKGGPDPTWYGYSVGHWDGDNTFVIDTTGSDDSEWLDPRGYPHSAQGVFEERYKRVDHNHLEMTVTVDDPKIYTKTFVLGTSKFVWVPSQESEEQICVPSEAISYVNIISIPVAGDEEQK
;
A
#
# COMPACT_ATOMS: atom_id res chain seq x y z
N MET A 1 -57.25 -3.36 7.75
CA MET A 1 -56.15 -4.18 7.19
C MET A 1 -54.84 -3.42 7.44
N ASN A 2 -54.02 -3.93 8.36
CA ASN A 2 -52.72 -3.36 8.71
C ASN A 2 -51.71 -3.66 7.60
N LEU A 3 -51.14 -2.64 6.95
CA LEU A 3 -49.88 -2.79 6.23
C LEU A 3 -48.75 -2.20 7.07
N LYS A 4 -47.85 -3.07 7.52
CA LYS A 4 -46.58 -2.71 8.16
C LYS A 4 -45.65 -2.08 7.11
N PRO A 5 -44.79 -1.11 7.47
CA PRO A 5 -43.75 -0.64 6.57
C PRO A 5 -42.68 -1.73 6.43
N VAL A 6 -42.36 -2.07 5.19
CA VAL A 6 -41.26 -2.98 4.84
C VAL A 6 -39.96 -2.24 5.12
N ALA A 7 -39.16 -2.79 6.02
CA ALA A 7 -37.80 -2.35 6.27
C ALA A 7 -36.99 -2.51 4.97
N PHE A 8 -36.50 -1.40 4.44
CA PHE A 8 -35.44 -1.39 3.43
C PHE A 8 -34.19 -1.98 4.10
N PHE A 9 -33.92 -3.26 3.87
CA PHE A 9 -32.61 -3.83 4.08
C PHE A 9 -31.67 -3.10 3.13
N ALA A 10 -30.88 -2.17 3.67
CA ALA A 10 -29.66 -1.75 3.01
C ALA A 10 -28.80 -3.01 2.89
N LEU A 11 -28.78 -3.62 1.70
CA LEU A 11 -27.65 -4.44 1.31
C LEU A 11 -26.44 -3.51 1.37
N LEU A 12 -25.67 -3.58 2.46
CA LEU A 12 -24.24 -3.47 2.32
C LEU A 12 -23.85 -4.60 1.38
N LEU A 13 -23.80 -4.32 0.07
CA LEU A 13 -22.75 -4.89 -0.75
C LEU A 13 -21.45 -4.35 -0.18
N GLY A 14 -20.99 -4.99 0.91
CA GLY A 14 -19.58 -4.98 1.22
C GLY A 14 -18.89 -5.44 -0.06
N VAL A 15 -18.03 -4.60 -0.60
CA VAL A 15 -17.13 -4.91 -1.69
C VAL A 15 -16.27 -6.08 -1.20
N LEU A 16 -16.77 -7.31 -1.38
CA LEU A 16 -16.08 -8.56 -1.05
C LEU A 16 -15.01 -8.89 -2.10
N ALA A 17 -14.38 -7.88 -2.69
CA ALA A 17 -13.54 -8.07 -3.86
C ALA A 17 -12.03 -8.06 -3.59
N SER A 18 -11.54 -7.68 -2.40
CA SER A 18 -10.20 -7.08 -2.39
C SER A 18 -9.11 -7.69 -1.51
N SER A 19 -9.36 -8.79 -0.78
CA SER A 19 -8.31 -9.52 -0.03
C SER A 19 -7.97 -10.91 -0.59
N SER A 20 -8.25 -11.15 -1.87
CA SER A 20 -7.93 -12.42 -2.53
C SER A 20 -6.52 -12.41 -3.13
N PRO A 21 -5.78 -13.54 -3.06
CA PRO A 21 -4.53 -13.69 -3.80
C PRO A 21 -4.69 -13.41 -5.30
N GLU A 22 -3.58 -13.11 -5.97
CA GLU A 22 -3.57 -12.94 -7.43
C GLU A 22 -4.15 -14.16 -8.16
N LYS A 23 -5.07 -13.91 -9.09
CA LYS A 23 -5.54 -14.91 -10.05
C LYS A 23 -4.44 -15.22 -11.07
N LYS A 24 -4.19 -16.50 -11.36
CA LYS A 24 -3.10 -16.96 -12.24
C LYS A 24 -3.42 -16.86 -13.75
N ASP A 25 -4.04 -15.77 -14.16
CA ASP A 25 -4.64 -15.64 -15.49
C ASP A 25 -4.03 -14.47 -16.28
N GLY A 26 -2.83 -14.04 -15.87
CA GLY A 26 -2.08 -12.94 -16.50
C GLY A 26 -2.69 -11.55 -16.28
N TRP A 27 -2.03 -10.52 -16.81
CA TRP A 27 -2.42 -9.12 -16.63
C TRP A 27 -3.84 -8.80 -17.10
N ALA A 28 -4.37 -9.53 -18.09
CA ALA A 28 -5.72 -9.33 -18.62
C ALA A 28 -6.81 -9.67 -17.60
N ASN A 29 -6.58 -10.69 -16.78
CA ASN A 29 -7.54 -11.22 -15.81
C ASN A 29 -7.11 -10.97 -14.35
N ALA A 30 -5.97 -10.30 -14.15
CA ALA A 30 -5.50 -9.86 -12.84
C ALA A 30 -6.55 -9.01 -12.11
N ASN A 31 -6.76 -9.35 -10.84
CA ASN A 31 -7.60 -8.65 -9.88
C ASN A 31 -6.83 -7.61 -9.05
N ASP A 32 -5.62 -7.24 -9.49
CA ASP A 32 -4.83 -6.20 -8.85
C ASP A 32 -5.53 -4.83 -9.01
N PRO A 33 -5.94 -4.15 -7.92
CA PRO A 33 -6.55 -2.82 -8.01
C PRO A 33 -5.63 -1.79 -8.68
N TRP A 34 -4.31 -1.98 -8.59
CA TRP A 34 -3.35 -1.12 -9.27
C TRP A 34 -3.54 -1.08 -10.79
N LYS A 35 -4.10 -2.14 -11.39
CA LYS A 35 -4.35 -2.21 -12.84
C LYS A 35 -5.21 -1.06 -13.36
N THR A 36 -6.03 -0.45 -12.50
CA THR A 36 -6.84 0.74 -12.80
C THR A 36 -6.43 1.96 -12.00
N CYS A 37 -5.17 2.00 -11.57
CA CYS A 37 -4.56 3.11 -10.82
C CYS A 37 -5.07 3.32 -9.39
N ASP A 38 -5.65 2.31 -8.74
CA ASP A 38 -5.91 2.41 -7.30
C ASP A 38 -4.59 2.60 -6.53
N PRO A 39 -4.60 3.32 -5.39
CA PRO A 39 -3.40 3.61 -4.63
C PRO A 39 -2.67 2.34 -4.17
N PHE A 40 -1.34 2.38 -4.14
CA PHE A 40 -0.55 1.26 -3.64
C PHE A 40 -0.76 0.98 -2.15
N GLY A 41 -0.95 2.03 -1.35
CA GLY A 41 -0.99 1.87 0.09
C GLY A 41 0.31 1.40 0.72
N VAL A 42 0.24 0.85 1.92
CA VAL A 42 1.40 0.35 2.69
C VAL A 42 1.17 -1.11 3.07
N PRO A 43 2.10 -2.02 2.72
CA PRO A 43 3.51 -1.75 2.44
C PRO A 43 3.88 -1.62 0.97
N ARG A 44 2.95 -1.79 0.03
CA ARG A 44 3.30 -1.86 -1.40
C ARG A 44 4.08 -0.65 -1.90
N SER A 45 3.73 0.56 -1.46
CA SER A 45 4.45 1.79 -1.84
C SER A 45 5.90 1.86 -1.37
N ALA A 46 6.31 1.00 -0.44
CA ALA A 46 7.70 0.85 -0.01
C ALA A 46 8.47 -0.19 -0.84
N VAL A 47 7.80 -1.07 -1.60
CA VAL A 47 8.47 -2.14 -2.36
C VAL A 47 8.19 -2.14 -3.87
N ASN A 48 7.27 -1.28 -4.35
CA ASN A 48 6.89 -1.18 -5.75
C ASN A 48 6.98 0.27 -6.27
N GLU A 49 7.48 0.43 -7.51
CA GLU A 49 7.75 1.74 -8.15
C GLU A 49 8.53 2.75 -7.27
N ILE A 50 9.47 2.23 -6.48
CA ILE A 50 10.28 3.00 -5.53
C ILE A 50 11.51 3.67 -6.16
N ARG A 51 11.43 4.15 -7.40
CA ARG A 51 12.60 4.74 -8.09
C ARG A 51 13.11 6.00 -7.40
N GLY A 52 12.21 6.77 -6.78
CA GLY A 52 12.52 8.00 -6.07
C GLY A 52 11.70 8.11 -4.79
N ILE A 53 12.41 8.46 -3.72
CA ILE A 53 11.84 8.74 -2.41
C ILE A 53 12.55 9.95 -1.82
N SER A 54 11.83 10.77 -1.07
CA SER A 54 12.41 11.90 -0.34
C SER A 54 11.71 12.07 1.00
N PHE A 55 12.43 12.67 1.95
CA PHE A 55 11.96 12.88 3.31
C PHE A 55 11.99 14.36 3.62
N ALA A 56 10.83 14.94 3.94
CA ALA A 56 10.70 16.33 4.35
C ALA A 56 10.40 16.39 5.86
N PRO A 57 11.39 16.74 6.70
CA PRO A 57 11.16 16.89 8.12
C PRO A 57 10.30 18.13 8.43
N LEU A 58 9.33 17.97 9.32
CA LEU A 58 8.51 19.01 9.92
C LEU A 58 8.62 18.91 11.47
N PRO A 59 8.19 19.93 12.23
CA PRO A 59 8.39 19.94 13.69
C PRO A 59 7.87 18.71 14.45
N ASN A 60 6.81 18.06 13.98
CA ASN A 60 6.15 16.93 14.66
C ASN A 60 5.94 15.69 13.77
N LYS A 61 6.42 15.72 12.53
CA LYS A 61 6.26 14.63 11.57
C LYS A 61 7.36 14.68 10.52
N ILE A 62 7.61 13.55 9.87
CA ILE A 62 8.37 13.50 8.62
C ILE A 62 7.35 13.18 7.52
N VAL A 63 7.41 13.92 6.41
CA VAL A 63 6.61 13.60 5.23
C VAL A 63 7.47 12.77 4.28
N VAL A 64 7.03 11.55 4.00
CA VAL A 64 7.62 10.69 2.97
C VAL A 64 6.97 11.05 1.64
N LEU A 65 7.79 11.47 0.70
CA LEU A 65 7.39 11.86 -0.65
C LEU A 65 7.73 10.69 -1.59
N HIS A 66 6.69 9.97 -2.02
CA HIS A 66 6.83 8.91 -3.00
C HIS A 66 6.79 9.53 -4.40
N GLN A 67 7.74 9.16 -5.26
CA GLN A 67 7.76 9.64 -6.65
C GLN A 67 6.53 9.15 -7.42
N TYR A 68 6.18 7.87 -7.26
CA TYR A 68 5.00 7.29 -7.89
C TYR A 68 3.71 7.91 -7.34
N ASN A 69 2.84 8.36 -8.25
CA ASN A 69 1.60 9.09 -7.98
C ASN A 69 1.77 10.38 -7.15
N ARG A 70 3.00 10.85 -6.93
CA ARG A 70 3.30 12.03 -6.10
C ARG A 70 2.62 12.01 -4.74
N VAL A 71 2.65 10.87 -4.07
CA VAL A 71 1.98 10.69 -2.78
C VAL A 71 2.81 11.28 -1.64
N TRP A 72 2.14 12.04 -0.78
CA TRP A 72 2.70 12.55 0.47
C TRP A 72 2.14 11.74 1.63
N ARG A 73 2.99 10.98 2.29
CA ARG A 73 2.62 10.19 3.47
C ARG A 73 3.17 10.84 4.72
N GLU A 74 2.29 11.11 5.67
CA GLU A 74 2.66 11.72 6.95
C GLU A 74 3.06 10.66 7.96
N VAL A 75 4.24 10.82 8.55
CA VAL A 75 4.77 9.93 9.57
C VAL A 75 4.96 10.71 10.85
N TRP A 76 4.12 10.45 11.85
CA TRP A 76 4.13 11.19 13.10
C TRP A 76 5.35 10.83 13.94
N MET A 77 6.04 11.83 14.46
CA MET A 77 7.29 11.67 15.23
C MET A 77 7.12 11.95 16.73
N ASP A 78 5.88 12.07 17.19
CA ASP A 78 5.55 12.48 18.57
C ASP A 78 5.39 11.31 19.56
N GLY A 79 5.70 10.09 19.13
CA GLY A 79 5.63 8.89 19.97
C GLY A 79 4.20 8.44 20.28
N ARG A 80 3.19 8.93 19.56
CA ARG A 80 1.81 8.46 19.72
C ARG A 80 1.70 6.96 19.45
N ALA A 81 0.75 6.31 20.11
CA ALA A 81 0.44 4.92 19.82
C ALA A 81 -0.31 4.79 18.50
N LEU A 82 0.01 3.75 17.73
CA LEU A 82 -0.76 3.36 16.54
C LEU A 82 -2.14 2.81 16.93
N PRO A 83 -3.19 3.11 16.15
CA PRO A 83 -4.51 2.55 16.38
C PRO A 83 -4.49 1.02 16.20
N LYS A 84 -5.03 0.31 17.18
CA LYS A 84 -5.09 -1.18 17.20
C LYS A 84 -6.46 -1.73 16.81
N ASN A 85 -7.45 -0.85 16.70
CA ASN A 85 -8.84 -1.18 16.42
C ASN A 85 -9.32 -0.64 15.06
N VAL A 86 -8.41 -0.41 14.12
CA VAL A 86 -8.75 0.05 12.76
C VAL A 86 -9.71 -0.95 12.09
N GLY A 87 -10.78 -0.43 11.48
CA GLY A 87 -11.83 -1.24 10.85
C GLY A 87 -12.72 -2.02 11.86
N MET A 88 -12.55 -1.78 13.17
CA MET A 88 -13.41 -2.33 14.21
C MET A 88 -14.38 -1.27 14.75
N LYS A 89 -15.46 -1.72 15.40
CA LYS A 89 -16.43 -0.82 16.03
C LYS A 89 -15.74 0.14 17.02
N GLY A 90 -15.88 1.43 16.78
CA GLY A 90 -15.29 2.49 17.61
C GLY A 90 -13.81 2.77 17.33
N GLY A 91 -13.23 2.15 16.31
CA GLY A 91 -11.94 2.54 15.76
C GLY A 91 -12.08 3.39 14.51
N PRO A 92 -10.96 3.91 13.99
CA PRO A 92 -10.97 4.64 12.74
C PRO A 92 -11.13 3.69 11.55
N ASP A 93 -11.56 4.24 10.42
CA ASP A 93 -11.58 3.51 9.15
C ASP A 93 -10.16 3.27 8.64
N PRO A 94 -9.91 2.15 7.92
CA PRO A 94 -8.65 1.98 7.22
C PRO A 94 -8.49 3.05 6.14
N THR A 95 -7.24 3.33 5.78
CA THR A 95 -6.91 4.25 4.69
C THR A 95 -5.81 3.62 3.84
N TRP A 96 -5.73 3.98 2.56
CA TRP A 96 -4.72 3.42 1.65
C TRP A 96 -3.32 3.41 2.26
N TYR A 97 -2.85 4.53 2.83
CA TYR A 97 -1.50 4.63 3.39
C TYR A 97 -1.41 4.41 4.91
N GLY A 98 -2.52 3.97 5.52
CA GLY A 98 -2.62 3.70 6.94
C GLY A 98 -2.25 4.87 7.86
N TYR A 99 -1.96 4.52 9.10
CA TYR A 99 -1.49 5.41 10.15
C TYR A 99 -0.04 5.09 10.43
N SER A 100 0.87 6.05 10.22
CA SER A 100 2.30 5.84 10.41
C SER A 100 2.85 6.62 11.60
N VAL A 101 3.68 5.95 12.41
CA VAL A 101 4.46 6.55 13.49
C VAL A 101 5.93 6.20 13.28
N GLY A 102 6.78 7.21 13.36
CA GLY A 102 8.21 7.08 13.13
C GLY A 102 9.02 7.28 14.41
N HIS A 103 10.15 6.60 14.48
CA HIS A 103 11.15 6.77 15.53
C HIS A 103 12.55 6.50 14.99
N TRP A 104 13.57 6.93 15.74
CA TRP A 104 14.97 6.64 15.42
C TRP A 104 15.45 5.45 16.25
N ASP A 105 16.07 4.47 15.58
CA ASP A 105 16.83 3.41 16.22
C ASP A 105 18.33 3.71 16.03
N GLY A 106 18.95 4.20 17.10
CA GLY A 106 20.28 4.80 17.04
C GLY A 106 20.32 6.05 16.18
N ASP A 107 21.49 6.35 15.62
CA ASP A 107 21.75 7.62 14.92
C ASP A 107 21.57 7.54 13.40
N ASN A 108 21.34 6.34 12.84
CA ASN A 108 21.35 6.13 11.40
C ASN A 108 20.18 5.31 10.84
N THR A 109 19.24 4.86 11.68
CA THR A 109 18.10 4.07 11.23
C THR A 109 16.80 4.77 11.59
N PHE A 110 16.07 5.21 10.57
CA PHE A 110 14.70 5.70 10.73
C PHE A 110 13.73 4.53 10.58
N VAL A 111 12.92 4.29 11.60
CA VAL A 111 11.94 3.21 11.64
C VAL A 111 10.54 3.82 11.54
N ILE A 112 9.70 3.23 10.70
CA ILE A 112 8.30 3.62 10.52
C ILE A 112 7.44 2.40 10.77
N ASP A 113 6.57 2.47 11.77
CA ASP A 113 5.53 1.48 12.00
C ASP A 113 4.22 2.00 11.42
N THR A 114 3.52 1.16 10.65
CA THR A 114 2.24 1.51 10.04
C THR A 114 1.18 0.45 10.34
N THR A 115 -0.02 0.88 10.73
CA THR A 115 -1.22 0.02 10.84
C THR A 115 -2.39 0.62 10.07
N GLY A 116 -3.42 -0.20 9.82
CA GLY A 116 -4.67 0.31 9.24
C GLY A 116 -4.58 0.64 7.75
N SER A 117 -3.66 0.01 7.02
CA SER A 117 -3.70 0.01 5.55
C SER A 117 -5.00 -0.63 5.08
N ASP A 118 -5.55 -0.10 3.99
CA ASP A 118 -6.74 -0.64 3.34
C ASP A 118 -6.46 -2.06 2.85
N ASP A 119 -7.27 -3.05 3.21
CA ASP A 119 -7.03 -4.46 2.84
C ASP A 119 -7.51 -4.82 1.43
N SER A 120 -7.79 -3.79 0.62
CA SER A 120 -8.02 -3.96 -0.80
C SER A 120 -6.77 -4.07 -1.66
N GLU A 121 -5.62 -3.62 -1.15
CA GLU A 121 -4.34 -3.72 -1.85
C GLU A 121 -3.58 -5.02 -1.49
N TRP A 122 -2.46 -5.19 -2.18
CA TRP A 122 -1.57 -6.33 -2.02
C TRP A 122 -0.22 -5.86 -1.52
N LEU A 123 0.39 -6.61 -0.61
CA LEU A 123 1.71 -6.31 -0.05
C LEU A 123 2.75 -5.97 -1.13
N ASP A 124 2.69 -6.66 -2.26
CA ASP A 124 3.58 -6.45 -3.40
C ASP A 124 2.92 -6.90 -4.72
N PRO A 125 3.57 -6.66 -5.89
CA PRO A 125 3.02 -7.03 -7.20
C PRO A 125 2.78 -8.52 -7.47
N ARG A 126 3.16 -9.43 -6.57
CA ARG A 126 2.93 -10.88 -6.65
C ARG A 126 1.58 -11.29 -6.03
N GLY A 127 0.82 -10.31 -5.54
CA GLY A 127 -0.53 -10.47 -5.01
C GLY A 127 -0.65 -11.22 -3.70
N TYR A 128 0.27 -10.95 -2.78
CA TYR A 128 0.15 -11.38 -1.40
C TYR A 128 -0.84 -10.47 -0.64
N PRO A 129 -1.96 -11.00 -0.11
CA PRO A 129 -2.95 -10.19 0.59
C PRO A 129 -2.46 -9.79 1.98
N HIS A 130 -3.10 -8.79 2.58
CA HIS A 130 -2.97 -8.48 4.00
C HIS A 130 -4.34 -8.11 4.58
N SER A 131 -4.44 -8.05 5.89
CA SER A 131 -5.61 -7.56 6.61
C SER A 131 -5.40 -6.11 7.03
N ALA A 132 -6.50 -5.41 7.33
CA ALA A 132 -6.44 -4.06 7.90
C ALA A 132 -5.81 -4.01 9.30
N GLN A 133 -5.57 -5.17 9.92
CA GLN A 133 -4.90 -5.30 11.23
C GLN A 133 -3.42 -5.66 11.11
N GLY A 134 -2.89 -5.79 9.89
CA GLY A 134 -1.46 -5.96 9.68
C GLY A 134 -0.65 -4.78 10.23
N VAL A 135 0.55 -5.09 10.71
CA VAL A 135 1.56 -4.13 11.13
C VAL A 135 2.73 -4.21 10.14
N PHE A 136 3.11 -3.06 9.60
CA PHE A 136 4.17 -2.94 8.61
C PHE A 136 5.28 -2.07 9.18
N GLU A 137 6.47 -2.64 9.35
CA GLU A 137 7.66 -1.93 9.81
C GLU A 137 8.56 -1.65 8.61
N GLU A 138 8.86 -0.37 8.35
CA GLU A 138 9.86 0.06 7.38
C GLU A 138 11.10 0.54 8.15
N ARG A 139 12.27 0.00 7.82
CA ARG A 139 13.55 0.39 8.44
C ARG A 139 14.48 0.99 7.40
N TYR A 140 14.63 2.31 7.42
CA TYR A 140 15.49 3.09 6.54
C TYR A 140 16.84 3.33 7.21
N LYS A 141 17.82 2.49 6.91
CA LYS A 141 19.18 2.55 7.44
C LYS A 141 20.10 3.29 6.49
N ARG A 142 20.67 4.41 6.93
CA ARG A 142 21.76 5.08 6.22
C ARG A 142 23.05 4.29 6.41
N VAL A 143 23.45 3.58 5.35
CA VAL A 143 24.63 2.70 5.34
C VAL A 143 25.92 3.53 5.31
N ASP A 144 25.92 4.59 4.50
CA ASP A 144 26.98 5.58 4.43
C ASP A 144 26.44 6.92 3.91
N HIS A 145 27.32 7.85 3.49
CA HIS A 145 26.90 9.15 3.00
C HIS A 145 25.93 9.07 1.82
N ASN A 146 26.13 8.11 0.90
CA ASN A 146 25.41 8.02 -0.38
C ASN A 146 24.46 6.83 -0.47
N HIS A 147 24.46 5.90 0.49
CA HIS A 147 23.64 4.69 0.41
C HIS A 147 22.62 4.61 1.54
N LEU A 148 21.37 4.34 1.17
CA LEU A 148 20.28 4.04 2.09
C LEU A 148 19.78 2.63 1.80
N GLU A 149 19.64 1.81 2.82
CA GLU A 149 19.02 0.49 2.76
C GLU A 149 17.67 0.55 3.47
N MET A 150 16.61 0.13 2.80
CA MET A 150 15.27 0.05 3.36
C MET A 150 14.85 -1.40 3.42
N THR A 151 14.42 -1.87 4.59
CA THR A 151 13.82 -3.20 4.76
C THR A 151 12.38 -3.04 5.22
N VAL A 152 11.47 -3.86 4.67
CA VAL A 152 10.07 -3.89 5.06
C VAL A 152 9.74 -5.23 5.69
N THR A 153 9.21 -5.20 6.90
CA THR A 153 8.77 -6.36 7.67
C THR A 153 7.24 -6.33 7.79
N VAL A 154 6.61 -7.49 7.61
CA VAL A 154 5.17 -7.68 7.71
C VAL A 154 4.86 -8.56 8.91
N ASP A 155 4.04 -8.07 9.82
CA ASP A 155 3.42 -8.82 10.91
C ASP A 155 1.90 -8.77 10.78
N ASP A 156 1.31 -9.84 10.24
CA ASP A 156 -0.13 -9.98 10.12
C ASP A 156 -0.55 -11.42 10.49
N PRO A 157 -0.89 -11.68 11.76
CA PRO A 157 -1.25 -13.01 12.23
C PRO A 157 -2.63 -13.48 11.74
N LYS A 158 -3.43 -12.62 11.09
CA LYS A 158 -4.71 -13.06 10.50
C LYS A 158 -4.49 -13.80 9.19
N ILE A 159 -3.42 -13.49 8.46
CA ILE A 159 -3.13 -14.06 7.14
C ILE A 159 -1.88 -14.94 7.17
N TYR A 160 -0.85 -14.56 7.93
CA TYR A 160 0.45 -15.24 7.94
C TYR A 160 0.73 -15.93 9.27
N THR A 161 1.52 -17.00 9.22
CA THR A 161 1.87 -17.81 10.41
C THR A 161 3.01 -17.23 11.24
N LYS A 162 3.76 -16.29 10.68
CA LYS A 162 4.90 -15.62 11.32
C LYS A 162 5.19 -14.31 10.63
N THR A 163 5.81 -13.40 11.36
CA THR A 163 6.42 -12.19 10.82
C THR A 163 7.49 -12.54 9.79
N PHE A 164 7.58 -11.78 8.70
CA PHE A 164 8.58 -12.00 7.65
C PHE A 164 9.04 -10.70 6.99
N VAL A 165 10.21 -10.74 6.37
CA VAL A 165 10.72 -9.64 5.54
C VAL A 165 10.12 -9.74 4.15
N LEU A 166 9.38 -8.71 3.75
CA LEU A 166 8.76 -8.61 2.43
C LEU A 166 9.79 -8.31 1.34
N GLY A 167 10.73 -7.41 1.63
CA GLY A 167 11.80 -7.02 0.73
C GLY A 167 12.82 -6.07 1.36
N THR A 168 13.97 -5.99 0.70
CA THR A 168 15.04 -5.03 1.02
C THR A 168 15.45 -4.31 -0.26
N SER A 169 15.44 -2.98 -0.20
CA SER A 169 15.75 -2.08 -1.30
C SER A 169 16.96 -1.22 -0.96
N LYS A 170 17.78 -0.90 -1.96
CA LYS A 170 18.96 -0.04 -1.81
C LYS A 170 18.79 1.18 -2.69
N PHE A 171 18.94 2.35 -2.08
CA PHE A 171 18.90 3.64 -2.76
C PHE A 171 20.30 4.23 -2.77
N VAL A 172 20.63 4.85 -3.89
CA VAL A 172 21.86 5.63 -4.07
C VAL A 172 21.46 7.09 -4.14
N TRP A 173 22.15 7.94 -3.38
CA TRP A 173 21.97 9.37 -3.45
C TRP A 173 22.50 9.91 -4.77
N VAL A 174 21.63 10.58 -5.53
CA VAL A 174 21.97 11.24 -6.78
C VAL A 174 21.93 12.76 -6.55
N PRO A 175 23.08 13.45 -6.51
CA PRO A 175 23.12 14.88 -6.31
C PRO A 175 22.34 15.63 -7.40
N SER A 176 21.58 16.65 -6.99
CA SER A 176 20.79 17.49 -7.90
C SER A 176 19.77 16.72 -8.76
N GLN A 177 19.34 15.53 -8.33
CA GLN A 177 18.25 14.82 -8.97
C GLN A 177 16.93 15.57 -8.79
N GLU A 178 16.25 15.82 -9.90
CA GLU A 178 14.86 16.25 -9.90
C GLU A 178 13.97 15.00 -10.03
N SER A 179 12.91 14.93 -9.24
CA SER A 179 11.94 13.84 -9.34
C SER A 179 11.06 14.04 -10.58
N GLU A 180 11.17 13.14 -11.56
CA GLU A 180 10.28 13.13 -12.72
C GLU A 180 8.84 12.77 -12.30
N GLU A 181 7.88 13.24 -13.10
CA GLU A 181 6.48 12.87 -12.94
C GLU A 181 6.28 11.41 -13.30
N GLN A 182 5.95 10.60 -12.29
CA GLN A 182 5.53 9.23 -12.47
C GLN A 182 4.09 9.10 -11.96
N ILE A 183 3.12 9.39 -12.82
CA ILE A 183 1.69 9.39 -12.48
C ILE A 183 1.00 8.24 -13.20
N CYS A 184 0.22 7.46 -12.47
CA CYS A 184 -0.71 6.53 -13.07
C CYS A 184 -1.93 7.30 -13.58
N VAL A 185 -2.19 7.18 -14.87
CA VAL A 185 -3.32 7.85 -15.52
C VAL A 185 -4.43 6.82 -15.72
N PRO A 186 -5.56 6.90 -14.97
CA PRO A 186 -6.61 5.87 -15.03
C PRO A 186 -7.17 5.64 -16.43
N SER A 187 -7.35 6.71 -17.22
CA SER A 187 -7.83 6.61 -18.60
C SER A 187 -6.87 5.86 -19.52
N GLU A 188 -5.56 6.00 -19.31
CA GLU A 188 -4.55 5.28 -20.09
C GLU A 188 -4.44 3.83 -19.63
N ALA A 189 -4.49 3.59 -18.32
CA ALA A 189 -4.48 2.23 -17.76
C ALA A 189 -5.69 1.42 -18.27
N ILE A 190 -6.90 1.99 -18.20
CA ILE A 190 -8.12 1.37 -18.73
C ILE A 190 -8.01 1.14 -20.25
N SER A 191 -7.48 2.12 -21.00
CA SER A 191 -7.25 2.00 -22.44
C SER A 191 -6.28 0.85 -22.77
N TYR A 192 -5.15 0.76 -22.05
CA TYR A 192 -4.18 -0.33 -22.19
C TYR A 192 -4.81 -1.69 -21.93
N VAL A 193 -5.60 -1.81 -20.87
CA VAL A 193 -6.30 -3.06 -20.54
C VAL A 193 -7.22 -3.49 -21.67
N ASN A 194 -8.02 -2.57 -22.20
CA ASN A 194 -9.04 -2.88 -23.20
C ASN A 194 -8.46 -3.10 -24.62
N ILE A 195 -7.43 -2.34 -25.00
CA ILE A 195 -6.89 -2.35 -26.37
C ILE A 195 -5.75 -3.37 -26.52
N ILE A 196 -4.98 -3.61 -25.45
CA ILE A 196 -3.78 -4.45 -25.51
C ILE A 196 -3.94 -5.69 -24.64
N SER A 197 -4.15 -5.52 -23.33
CA SER A 197 -4.06 -6.63 -22.37
C SER A 197 -5.09 -7.74 -22.65
N ILE A 198 -6.38 -7.39 -22.69
CA ILE A 198 -7.47 -8.37 -22.92
C ILE A 198 -7.35 -9.01 -24.31
N PRO A 199 -7.19 -8.25 -25.42
CA PRO A 199 -7.07 -8.87 -26.74
C PRO A 199 -5.85 -9.79 -26.90
N VAL A 200 -4.72 -9.49 -26.25
CA VAL A 200 -3.50 -10.32 -26.32
C VAL A 200 -3.64 -11.60 -25.51
N ALA A 201 -4.35 -11.58 -24.38
CA ALA A 201 -4.61 -12.80 -23.61
C ALA A 201 -5.44 -13.82 -24.38
N GLY A 202 -6.23 -13.36 -25.36
CA GLY A 202 -7.18 -14.19 -26.10
C GLY A 202 -8.40 -14.52 -25.26
N ASP A 203 -9.52 -14.85 -25.91
CA ASP A 203 -10.74 -15.27 -25.22
C ASP A 203 -10.49 -16.56 -24.43
N GLU A 204 -10.24 -16.46 -23.13
CA GLU A 204 -10.30 -17.62 -22.23
C GLU A 204 -11.74 -18.14 -22.03
N GLU A 205 -12.75 -17.48 -22.60
CA GLU A 205 -14.15 -17.91 -22.57
C GLU A 205 -14.49 -19.07 -23.54
N GLN A 206 -13.49 -19.70 -24.18
CA GLN A 206 -13.67 -20.84 -25.10
C GLN A 206 -12.83 -22.10 -24.77
N LYS A 207 -12.52 -22.40 -23.51
CA LYS A 207 -12.01 -23.74 -23.13
C LYS A 207 -12.77 -24.39 -21.99
#